data_AF-A0A8S4SNB0-F1
#
_entry.id   AF-A0A8S4SNB0-F1
#
_cell.length_a   1.000
_cell.length_b   1.000
_cell.length_c   1.000
_cell.angle_alpha   90.00
_cell.angle_beta   90.00
_cell.angle_gamma   90.00
#
_symmetry.space_group_name_H-M   'P 1'
#
loop_
_entity.id
_entity.type
_entity.pdbx_description
1 polymer ?
#
loop_
_entity_poly.entity_id
_entity_poly.type
_entity_poly.pdbx_seq_one_letter_code
_entity_poly.pdbx_strand_id
1 'polypeptide(L)' 'MEKVSKYLDLAHEITAMWNVESTVVVPIVVSVNGLLAKSFDQHLKKLSLGCWIKGRIQKAVVLETARIVRRFPTPEP' A
#
# COMPACT_ATOMS: atom_id res chain seq x y z
N MET A 1 -13.42 -1.22 -2.01
CA MET A 1 -13.85 -0.37 -3.15
C MET A 1 -13.46 1.09 -2.97
N GLU A 2 -13.66 1.68 -1.78
CA GLU A 2 -13.46 3.12 -1.55
C GLU A 2 -12.13 3.70 -2.06
N LYS A 3 -11.00 3.03 -1.82
CA LYS A 3 -9.68 3.52 -2.29
C LYS A 3 -9.52 3.52 -3.81
N VAL A 4 -10.14 2.59 -4.53
CA VAL A 4 -10.04 2.52 -6.01
C VAL A 4 -10.81 3.68 -6.64
N SER A 5 -12.01 3.97 -6.12
CA SER A 5 -12.84 5.08 -6.61
C SER A 5 -12.14 6.44 -6.47
N LYS A 6 -11.37 6.64 -5.39
CA LYS A 6 -10.64 7.88 -5.12
C LYS A 6 -9.52 8.19 -6.12
N TYR A 7 -8.99 7.19 -6.82
CA TYR A 7 -7.87 7.36 -7.75
C TYR A 7 -8.27 7.12 -9.21
N LEU A 8 -9.57 7.01 -9.50
CA LEU A 8 -10.06 6.78 -10.86
C LEU A 8 -9.71 7.96 -11.78
N ASP A 9 -9.92 9.20 -11.31
CA ASP A 9 -9.64 10.40 -12.09
C ASP A 9 -8.15 10.50 -12.43
N LEU A 10 -7.27 10.22 -11.46
CA LEU A 10 -5.83 10.16 -11.68
C LEU A 10 -5.45 9.08 -12.70
N ALA A 11 -6.12 7.92 -12.68
CA ALA A 11 -5.87 6.86 -13.65
C ALA A 11 -6.27 7.29 -15.07
N HIS A 12 -7.38 8.00 -15.23
CA HIS A 12 -7.79 8.56 -16.52
C HIS A 12 -6.78 9.60 -17.03
N GLU A 13 -6.34 10.50 -16.16
CA GLU A 13 -5.33 11.52 -16.50
C GLU A 13 -4.02 10.87 -16.95
N ILE A 14 -3.50 9.90 -16.20
CA ILE A 14 -2.27 9.16 -16.56
C ILE A 14 -2.45 8.43 -17.90
N THR A 15 -3.61 7.81 -18.13
CA THR A 15 -3.90 7.11 -19.39
C THR A 15 -3.79 8.05 -20.58
N ALA A 16 -4.40 9.24 -20.47
CA ALA A 16 -4.35 10.27 -21.50
C ALA A 16 -2.93 10.84 -21.67
N MET A 17 -2.23 11.14 -20.57
CA MET A 17 -0.87 11.69 -20.60
C MET A 17 0.14 10.74 -21.25
N TRP A 18 0.04 9.44 -20.97
CA TRP A 18 0.98 8.43 -21.46
C TRP A 18 0.54 7.80 -22.78
N ASN A 19 -0.63 8.18 -23.32
CA ASN A 19 -1.22 7.64 -24.53
C ASN A 19 -1.26 6.10 -24.55
N VAL A 20 -1.65 5.50 -23.43
CA VAL A 20 -1.82 4.05 -23.27
C VAL A 20 -3.30 3.68 -23.36
N GLU A 21 -3.60 2.43 -23.70
CA GLU A 21 -4.99 1.96 -23.86
C GLU A 21 -5.78 1.98 -22.54
N SER A 22 -5.14 1.63 -21.42
CA SER A 22 -5.77 1.67 -20.11
C SER A 22 -4.75 1.72 -18.97
N THR A 23 -5.14 2.36 -17.86
CA THR A 23 -4.40 2.35 -16.60
C THR A 23 -5.24 1.66 -15.52
N VAL A 24 -4.57 0.91 -14.65
CA VAL A 24 -5.25 0.09 -13.63
C VAL A 24 -4.74 0.43 -12.23
N VAL A 25 -5.66 0.84 -11.35
CA VAL A 25 -5.34 1.10 -9.95
C VAL A 25 -5.28 -0.21 -9.16
N VAL A 26 -4.15 -0.47 -8.52
CA VAL A 26 -3.94 -1.65 -7.67
C VAL A 26 -3.69 -1.20 -6.22
N PRO A 27 -4.69 -1.29 -5.32
CA PRO A 27 -4.54 -0.75 -3.97
C PRO A 27 -3.74 -1.69 -3.07
N ILE A 28 -2.58 -1.25 -2.62
CA ILE A 28 -1.77 -1.95 -1.62
C ILE A 28 -2.11 -1.38 -0.24
N VAL A 29 -2.86 -2.15 0.56
CA VAL A 29 -3.36 -1.72 1.88
C VAL A 29 -2.65 -2.47 2.99
N VAL A 30 -2.00 -1.72 3.88
CA VAL A 30 -1.25 -2.21 5.05
C VAL A 30 -1.63 -1.36 6.25
N SER A 31 -1.93 -2.00 7.37
CA SER A 31 -2.17 -1.29 8.64
C SER A 31 -0.86 -1.02 9.39
N VAL A 32 -0.92 -0.09 10.35
CA VAL A 32 0.25 0.32 11.16
C VAL A 32 0.89 -0.81 11.96
N ASN A 33 0.13 -1.86 12.30
CA ASN A 33 0.62 -3.06 12.97
C ASN A 33 1.14 -4.14 12.00
N GLY A 34 1.20 -3.84 10.70
CA GLY A 34 1.69 -4.75 9.67
C GLY A 34 0.67 -5.79 9.18
N LEU A 35 -0.62 -5.66 9.52
CA LEU A 35 -1.65 -6.51 8.91
C LEU A 35 -1.85 -6.10 7.45
N LEU A 36 -2.02 -7.11 6.62
CA LEU A 36 -2.23 -6.96 5.18
C LEU A 36 -3.66 -7.30 4.83
N ALA A 37 -4.24 -6.56 3.88
CA ALA A 37 -5.55 -6.88 3.36
C ALA A 37 -5.58 -8.28 2.70
N LYS A 38 -6.71 -8.99 2.79
CA LYS A 38 -6.85 -10.32 2.17
C LYS A 38 -6.61 -10.32 0.66
N SER A 39 -6.92 -9.22 -0.02
CA SER A 39 -6.69 -9.03 -1.46
C SER A 39 -5.23 -8.70 -1.83
N PHE A 40 -4.34 -8.53 -0.86
CA PHE A 40 -2.95 -8.15 -1.08
C PHE A 40 -2.21 -9.15 -1.97
N ASP A 41 -2.38 -10.45 -1.73
CA ASP A 41 -1.70 -11.49 -2.53
C ASP A 41 -2.23 -11.51 -3.98
N GLN A 42 -3.52 -11.21 -4.20
CA GLN A 42 -4.09 -11.07 -5.54
C GLN A 42 -3.51 -9.85 -6.26
N HIS A 43 -3.33 -8.75 -5.55
CA HIS A 43 -2.73 -7.53 -6.09
C HIS A 43 -1.24 -7.70 -6.44
N LEU A 44 -0.47 -8.43 -5.61
CA LEU A 44 0.91 -8.76 -5.94
C LEU A 44 1.00 -9.64 -7.19
N LYS A 45 0.12 -10.64 -7.34
CA LYS A 45 0.05 -11.46 -8.55
C LYS A 45 -0.24 -10.63 -9.80
N LYS A 46 -1.17 -9.66 -9.69
CA LYS A 46 -1.51 -8.74 -10.79
C LYS A 46 -0.33 -7.87 -11.21
N LEU A 47 0.58 -7.55 -10.28
CA LEU A 47 1.80 -6.79 -10.52
C LEU A 47 3.00 -7.69 -10.85
N SER A 48 2.81 -9.02 -10.96
CA SER A 48 3.88 -10.01 -11.15
C SER A 48 5.00 -9.91 -10.12
N LEU A 49 4.65 -9.52 -8.89
CA LEU A 49 5.57 -9.34 -7.77
C LEU A 49 5.71 -10.63 -6.94
N GLY A 50 6.94 -10.95 -6.54
CA GLY A 50 7.25 -12.15 -5.75
C GLY A 50 6.74 -12.08 -4.31
N CYS A 51 6.49 -13.25 -3.69
CA CYS A 51 5.97 -13.36 -2.32
C CYS A 51 6.88 -12.74 -1.24
N TRP A 52 8.19 -12.64 -1.51
CA TRP A 52 9.19 -12.06 -0.60
C TRP A 52 8.93 -10.58 -0.27
N ILE A 53 8.23 -9.86 -1.15
CA ILE A 53 7.87 -8.45 -0.97
C ILE A 53 6.94 -8.25 0.22
N LYS A 54 6.05 -9.22 0.47
CA LYS A 54 5.11 -9.21 1.59
C LYS A 54 5.84 -9.01 2.92
N GLY A 55 6.85 -9.83 3.18
CA GLY A 55 7.64 -9.76 4.41
C GLY A 55 8.42 -8.44 4.55
N ARG A 56 8.95 -7.90 3.45
CA ARG A 56 9.65 -6.61 3.47
C ARG A 56 8.72 -5.44 3.81
N ILE A 57 7.54 -5.40 3.21
CA ILE A 57 6.54 -4.37 3.47
C ILE A 57 6.09 -4.42 4.93
N GLN A 58 5.75 -5.61 5.43
CA GLN A 58 5.34 -5.76 6.84
C GLN A 58 6.45 -5.34 7.80
N LYS A 59 7.68 -5.78 7.55
CA LYS A 59 8.84 -5.42 8.37
C LYS A 59 9.07 -3.91 8.38
N ALA A 60 9.03 -3.26 7.22
CA ALA A 60 9.22 -1.81 7.10
C ALA A 60 8.16 -1.03 7.91
N VAL A 61 6.88 -1.41 7.77
CA VAL A 61 5.79 -0.73 8.49
C VAL A 61 5.92 -0.90 9.99
N VAL A 62 6.16 -2.12 10.49
CA VAL A 62 6.27 -2.36 11.93
C VAL A 62 7.48 -1.61 12.53
N LEU A 63 8.64 -1.67 11.86
CA LEU A 63 9.84 -0.98 12.33
C LEU A 63 9.65 0.53 12.37
N GLU A 64 9.05 1.11 11.33
CA GLU A 64 8.85 2.55 11.24
C GLU A 64 7.79 3.03 12.23
N THR A 65 6.67 2.31 12.36
CA THR A 65 5.66 2.60 13.39
C THR A 65 6.28 2.53 14.78
N ALA A 66 7.06 1.50 15.10
CA ALA A 66 7.74 1.38 16.39
C ALA A 66 8.75 2.52 16.62
N ARG A 67 9.49 2.93 15.58
CA ARG A 67 10.42 4.07 15.63
C ARG A 67 9.68 5.37 15.95
N ILE A 68 8.55 5.62 15.28
CA ILE A 68 7.70 6.79 15.51
C ILE A 68 7.20 6.78 16.95
N VAL A 69 6.64 5.67 17.43
CA VAL A 69 6.11 5.57 18.80
C VAL A 69 7.21 5.81 19.84
N ARG A 70 8.42 5.25 19.67
CA ARG A 70 9.55 5.49 20.58
C ARG A 70 10.05 6.93 20.61
N ARG A 71 9.79 7.71 19.55
CA ARG A 71 10.16 9.13 19.49
C ARG A 71 9.28 9.98 20.40
N PHE A 72 8.07 9.52 20.70
CA PHE A 72 7.18 10.18 21.65
C PHE A 72 7.41 9.56 23.04
N PRO A 73 7.92 10.33 24.02
CA PRO A 73 7.95 9.86 25.40
C PRO A 73 6.53 9.52 25.81
N THR A 74 6.32 8.32 26.37
CA THR A 74 5.09 8.02 27.11
C THR A 74 4.93 9.09 28.19
N PRO A 75 3.79 9.80 28.27
CA PRO A 75 3.53 10.64 29.42
C PRO A 75 3.62 9.79 30.69
N GLU A 76 4.36 10.28 31.68
CA GLU A 76 4.44 9.65 33.00
C GLU A 76 3.03 9.55 33.61
N PRO A 77 2.71 8.47 34.33
CA PRO A 77 1.39 8.23 34.91
C PRO A 77 1.00 9.25 35.99
#